data_AF-A0A6V7Y2H9-F1
#
_entry.id   AF-A0A6V7Y2H9-F1
#
_cell.length_a   1.000
_cell.length_b   1.000
_cell.length_c   1.000
_cell.angle_alpha   90.00
_cell.angle_beta   90.00
_cell.angle_gamma   90.00
#
_symmetry.space_group_name_H-M   'P 1'
#
loop_
_entity.id
_entity.type
_entity.pdbx_description
1 polymer ?
#
loop_
_entity_poly.entity_id
_entity_poly.type
_entity_poly.pdbx_seq_one_letter_code
_entity_poly.pdbx_strand_id
1 'polypeptide(L)'
;MAHNINKYFREDSIEHIRSNRFKIGVFRASFTVINADDAPQGREMLLEQLIDHFYVRAYRAAGARSQKCSIIIRSAVLERPIQVPYRGLAQNTPQVVMEQFDTVDQSGQRMGRPSIYSQPINIEVHFCNIFKFKS
;
A
#
# COMPACT_ATOMS: atom_id res chain seq x y z
N MET A 1 -21.84 4.43 -0.09
CA MET A 1 -21.62 4.73 1.34
C MET A 1 -20.14 4.53 1.62
N ALA A 2 -19.41 5.57 2.03
CA ALA A 2 -18.04 5.37 2.52
C ALA A 2 -18.12 4.69 3.89
N HIS A 3 -17.77 3.41 3.96
CA HIS A 3 -17.63 2.72 5.24
C HIS A 3 -16.50 3.38 6.05
N ASN A 4 -16.69 3.53 7.36
CA ASN A 4 -15.67 4.12 8.22
C ASN A 4 -14.49 3.14 8.36
N ILE A 5 -13.55 3.21 7.41
CA ILE A 5 -12.40 2.32 7.28
C ILE A 5 -11.53 2.30 8.54
N ASN A 6 -11.54 3.39 9.33
CA ASN A 6 -10.77 3.53 10.58
C ASN A 6 -11.20 2.54 11.68
N LYS A 7 -12.34 1.85 11.53
CA LYS A 7 -12.76 0.80 12.47
C LYS A 7 -12.04 -0.54 12.26
N TYR A 8 -11.33 -0.68 11.14
CA TYR A 8 -10.74 -1.96 10.71
C TYR A 8 -9.23 -2.00 10.77
N PHE A 9 -8.58 -0.94 11.26
CA PHE A 9 -7.14 -0.95 11.51
C PHE A 9 -6.78 -0.09 12.71
N ARG A 10 -5.65 -0.43 13.34
CA ARG A 10 -4.94 0.41 14.28
C ARG A 10 -3.62 0.84 13.64
N GLU A 11 -3.33 2.13 13.65
CA GLU A 11 -2.03 2.64 13.23
C GLU A 11 -0.99 2.37 14.31
N ASP A 12 0.11 1.73 13.92
CA ASP A 12 1.23 1.45 14.81
C ASP A 12 2.34 2.50 14.61
N SER A 13 2.58 2.97 13.37
CA SER A 13 3.50 4.07 13.08
C SER A 13 3.24 4.73 11.73
N ILE A 14 3.61 6.01 11.58
CA ILE A 14 3.58 6.74 10.31
C ILE A 14 4.85 7.59 10.18
N GLU A 15 5.48 7.53 9.01
CA GLU A 15 6.64 8.33 8.65
C GLU A 15 6.44 9.00 7.29
N HIS A 16 6.83 10.27 7.20
CA HIS A 16 6.87 11.02 5.96
C HIS A 16 8.27 11.56 5.72
N ILE A 17 8.95 11.07 4.69
CA ILE A 17 10.25 11.59 4.27
C ILE A 17 10.02 12.39 2.99
N ARG A 18 10.51 13.63 2.97
CA ARG A 18 10.46 14.46 1.76
C ARG A 18 11.84 15.02 1.47
N SER A 19 12.29 14.87 0.24
CA SER A 19 13.49 15.54 -0.27
C SER A 19 13.11 16.49 -1.39
N ASN A 20 13.18 17.79 -1.10
CA ASN A 20 12.99 18.83 -2.11
C ASN A 20 14.10 18.80 -3.17
N ARG A 21 15.34 18.45 -2.76
CA ARG A 21 16.51 18.37 -3.66
C ARG A 21 16.34 17.29 -4.72
N PHE A 22 15.91 16.10 -4.31
CA PHE A 22 15.76 14.96 -5.23
C PHE A 22 14.34 14.83 -5.78
N LYS A 23 13.40 15.67 -5.33
CA LYS A 23 11.96 15.57 -5.62
C LYS A 23 11.41 14.17 -5.36
N ILE A 24 11.84 13.59 -4.25
CA ILE A 24 11.41 12.28 -3.75
C ILE A 24 10.52 12.49 -2.53
N GLY A 25 9.42 11.76 -2.47
CA GLY A 25 8.59 11.63 -1.27
C GLY A 25 8.44 10.16 -0.91
N VAL A 26 8.62 9.81 0.36
CA VAL A 26 8.35 8.47 0.88
C VAL A 26 7.31 8.60 1.97
N PHE A 27 6.23 7.86 1.83
CA PHE A 27 5.25 7.60 2.87
C PHE A 27 5.49 6.20 3.40
N ARG A 28 5.56 6.03 4.72
CA ARG A 28 5.57 4.72 5.35
C ARG A 28 4.50 4.68 6.43
N ALA A 29 3.71 3.62 6.45
CA ALA A 29 2.81 3.33 7.55
C ALA A 29 2.91 1.87 7.96
N SER A 30 2.86 1.63 9.26
CA SER A 30 2.68 0.32 9.86
C SER A 30 1.33 0.28 10.54
N PHE A 31 0.53 -0.74 10.25
CA PHE A 31 -0.80 -0.89 10.82
C PHE A 31 -1.16 -2.34 11.06
N THR A 32 -2.02 -2.56 12.05
CA THR A 32 -2.59 -3.86 12.38
C THR A 32 -4.06 -3.87 12.01
N VAL A 33 -4.52 -4.89 11.28
CA VAL A 33 -5.94 -5.03 10.91
C VAL A 33 -6.72 -5.56 12.12
N ILE A 34 -7.86 -4.93 12.41
CA ILE A 34 -8.78 -5.28 13.49
C ILE A 34 -10.19 -5.47 12.92
N ASN A 35 -11.03 -6.24 13.60
CA ASN A 35 -12.44 -6.44 13.21
C ASN A 35 -12.61 -6.89 11.74
N ALA A 36 -11.64 -7.64 11.19
CA ALA A 36 -11.64 -8.03 9.78
C ALA A 36 -12.87 -8.87 9.39
N ASP A 37 -13.41 -9.63 10.35
CA ASP A 37 -14.61 -10.46 10.20
C ASP A 37 -15.91 -9.66 10.16
N ASP A 38 -15.89 -8.44 10.69
CA ASP A 38 -17.06 -7.55 10.71
C ASP A 38 -17.16 -6.73 9.41
N ALA A 39 -16.19 -6.89 8.49
CA ALA A 39 -16.17 -6.14 7.24
C ALA A 39 -17.35 -6.58 6.34
N PRO A 40 -18.31 -5.68 6.04
CA PRO A 40 -19.56 -6.04 5.34
C PRO A 40 -19.33 -6.49 3.89
N GLN A 41 -18.17 -6.19 3.33
CA GLN A 41 -17.78 -6.52 1.96
C GLN A 41 -16.83 -7.73 1.91
N GLY A 42 -16.59 -8.36 3.06
CA GLY A 42 -15.66 -9.47 3.22
C GLY A 42 -14.20 -9.02 3.37
N ARG A 43 -13.37 -9.98 3.77
CA ARG A 43 -11.96 -9.78 4.08
C ARG A 43 -11.14 -9.32 2.87
N GLU A 44 -11.43 -9.76 1.65
CA GLU A 44 -10.61 -9.37 0.48
C GLU A 44 -10.80 -7.90 0.09
N MET A 45 -12.06 -7.43 0.04
CA MET A 45 -12.37 -6.03 -0.27
C MET A 45 -11.86 -5.09 0.83
N LEU A 46 -11.74 -5.56 2.08
CA LEU A 46 -11.15 -4.78 3.16
C LEU A 46 -9.67 -4.44 2.88
N LEU A 47 -8.86 -5.39 2.41
CA LEU A 47 -7.45 -5.14 2.12
C LEU A 47 -7.31 -4.08 1.03
N GLU A 48 -8.11 -4.21 -0.03
CA GLU A 48 -8.15 -3.27 -1.14
C GLU A 48 -8.50 -1.84 -0.65
N GLN A 49 -9.49 -1.73 0.23
CA GLN A 49 -9.88 -0.45 0.85
C GLN A 49 -8.80 0.15 1.76
N LEU A 50 -8.09 -0.69 2.51
CA LEU A 50 -6.98 -0.25 3.35
C LEU A 50 -5.82 0.27 2.50
N ILE A 51 -5.48 -0.44 1.42
CA ILE A 51 -4.47 -0.01 0.46
C ILE A 51 -4.86 1.34 -0.16
N ASP A 52 -6.11 1.48 -0.61
CA ASP A 52 -6.61 2.75 -1.17
C ASP A 52 -6.54 3.89 -0.14
N HIS A 53 -6.97 3.63 1.09
CA HIS A 53 -6.91 4.60 2.19
C HIS A 53 -5.49 5.13 2.41
N PHE A 54 -4.50 4.23 2.55
CA PHE A 54 -3.12 4.63 2.77
C PHE A 54 -2.49 5.27 1.53
N TYR A 55 -2.86 4.83 0.33
CA TYR A 55 -2.42 5.45 -0.92
C TYR A 55 -2.92 6.90 -1.05
N VAL A 56 -4.21 7.15 -0.78
CA VAL A 56 -4.79 8.50 -0.80
C VAL A 56 -4.11 9.40 0.22
N ARG A 57 -3.80 8.89 1.42
CA ARG A 57 -3.05 9.64 2.44
C ARG A 57 -1.62 9.93 2.00
N ALA A 58 -0.93 8.94 1.46
CA ALA A 58 0.41 9.08 0.91
C ALA A 58 0.44 10.14 -0.19
N TYR A 59 -0.54 10.15 -1.09
CA TYR A 59 -0.67 11.14 -2.16
C TYR A 59 -0.89 12.56 -1.62
N ARG A 60 -1.79 12.73 -0.65
CA ARG A 60 -2.03 14.02 0.01
C ARG A 60 -0.77 14.53 0.72
N ALA A 61 -0.02 13.62 1.34
CA ALA A 61 1.24 13.96 1.98
C ALA A 61 2.34 14.30 0.97
N ALA A 62 2.49 13.57 -0.14
CA ALA A 62 3.54 13.85 -1.11
C ALA A 62 3.41 15.22 -1.79
N GLY A 63 2.18 15.76 -1.85
CA GLY A 63 1.86 16.93 -2.64
C GLY A 63 1.79 16.57 -4.13
N ALA A 64 0.90 17.20 -4.89
CA ALA A 64 0.50 16.85 -6.25
C ALA A 64 1.60 16.92 -7.35
N ARG A 65 2.89 16.93 -6.98
CA ARG A 65 4.00 17.17 -7.90
C ARG A 65 4.58 15.91 -8.52
N SER A 66 4.30 14.71 -8.00
CA SER A 66 4.93 13.47 -8.46
C SER A 66 4.18 12.84 -9.63
N GLN A 67 4.89 12.38 -10.66
CA GLN A 67 4.26 11.76 -11.84
C GLN A 67 4.19 10.23 -11.76
N LYS A 68 5.03 9.62 -10.94
CA LYS A 68 5.11 8.17 -10.76
C LYS A 68 5.22 7.79 -9.30
N CYS A 69 4.69 6.63 -8.96
CA CYS A 69 4.93 6.02 -7.66
C CYS A 69 5.16 4.50 -7.76
N SER A 70 5.85 3.98 -6.77
CA SER A 70 5.98 2.56 -6.47
C SER A 70 5.35 2.30 -5.10
N ILE A 71 4.69 1.15 -4.97
CA ILE A 71 4.05 0.71 -3.72
C ILE A 71 4.75 -0.57 -3.27
N ILE A 72 5.13 -0.65 -2.01
CA ILE A 72 5.73 -1.83 -1.41
C ILE A 72 4.93 -2.19 -0.17
N ILE A 73 4.46 -3.43 -0.07
CA ILE A 73 3.79 -3.96 1.11
C ILE A 73 4.61 -5.11 1.69
N ARG A 74 4.85 -5.06 3.00
CA ARG A 74 5.59 -6.08 3.76
C ARG A 74 4.78 -6.51 4.96
N SER A 75 4.86 -7.80 5.28
CA SER A 75 4.37 -8.38 6.52
C SER A 75 5.21 -9.62 6.82
N ALA A 76 5.31 -10.01 8.09
CA ALA A 76 6.08 -11.18 8.49
C ALA A 76 5.55 -12.50 7.89
N VAL A 77 4.28 -12.51 7.45
CA VAL A 77 3.66 -13.66 6.80
C VAL A 77 3.89 -13.74 5.30
N LEU A 78 4.47 -12.70 4.69
CA LEU A 78 4.77 -12.68 3.27
C LEU A 78 6.19 -13.19 3.07
N GLU A 79 6.36 -14.23 2.25
CA GLU A 79 7.69 -14.76 1.89
C GLU A 79 8.55 -13.72 1.15
N ARG A 80 7.90 -12.85 0.39
CA ARG A 80 8.52 -11.72 -0.29
C ARG A 80 7.61 -10.50 -0.26
N PRO A 81 8.17 -9.27 -0.29
CA PRO A 81 7.38 -8.06 -0.40
C PRO A 81 6.47 -8.08 -1.63
N ILE A 82 5.24 -7.60 -1.48
CA ILE A 82 4.41 -7.24 -2.63
C ILE A 82 4.94 -5.91 -3.16
N GLN A 83 5.38 -5.89 -4.41
CA GLN A 83 5.98 -4.71 -5.00
C GLN A 83 5.31 -4.35 -6.32
N VAL A 84 4.69 -3.17 -6.35
CA VAL A 84 4.28 -2.52 -7.60
C VAL A 84 5.40 -1.57 -8.02
N PRO A 85 6.07 -1.81 -9.17
CA PRO A 85 7.16 -0.96 -9.64
C PRO A 85 6.66 0.44 -10.01
N TYR A 86 7.60 1.37 -10.23
CA TYR A 86 7.25 2.74 -10.62
C TYR A 86 6.39 2.80 -11.88
N ARG A 87 5.14 3.25 -11.71
CA ARG A 87 4.15 3.44 -12.77
C ARG A 87 3.54 4.83 -12.66
N GLY A 88 2.81 5.27 -13.70
CA GLY A 88 2.07 6.53 -13.64
C GLY A 88 1.06 6.51 -12.48
N LEU A 89 0.79 7.65 -11.85
CA LEU A 89 -0.12 7.69 -10.68
C LEU A 89 -1.50 7.07 -10.95
N ALA A 90 -2.09 7.36 -12.13
CA ALA A 90 -3.38 6.81 -12.53
C ALA A 90 -3.36 5.29 -12.79
N GLN A 91 -2.17 4.70 -12.92
CA GLN A 91 -1.96 3.26 -13.14
C GLN A 91 -1.70 2.51 -11.83
N ASN A 92 -1.46 3.22 -10.73
CA ASN A 92 -1.32 2.61 -9.40
C ASN A 92 -2.70 2.58 -8.75
N THR A 93 -3.44 1.52 -9.04
CA THR A 93 -4.73 1.25 -8.40
C THR A 93 -4.58 0.12 -7.37
N PRO A 94 -5.49 0.04 -6.38
CA PRO A 94 -5.51 -1.07 -5.45
C PRO A 94 -5.54 -2.44 -6.14
N GLN A 95 -6.24 -2.56 -7.27
CA GLN A 95 -6.33 -3.82 -8.03
C GLN A 95 -4.96 -4.30 -8.53
N VAL A 96 -4.10 -3.39 -9.01
CA VAL A 96 -2.73 -3.75 -9.43
C VAL A 96 -1.91 -4.30 -8.26
N VAL A 97 -2.14 -3.80 -7.03
CA VAL A 97 -1.52 -4.35 -5.83
C VAL A 97 -2.08 -5.75 -5.54
N MET A 98 -3.40 -5.94 -5.66
CA MET A 98 -4.06 -7.24 -5.47
C MET A 98 -3.58 -8.31 -6.48
N GLU A 99 -3.30 -7.94 -7.73
CA GLU A 99 -2.71 -8.84 -8.74
C GLU A 99 -1.31 -9.32 -8.33
N GLN A 100 -0.51 -8.43 -7.72
CA GLN A 100 0.80 -8.82 -7.18
C GLN A 100 0.64 -9.76 -5.97
N PHE A 101 -0.38 -9.56 -5.14
CA PHE A 101 -0.74 -10.52 -4.09
C PHE A 101 -1.07 -11.91 -4.67
N ASP A 102 -1.87 -11.99 -5.73
CA ASP A 102 -2.23 -13.27 -6.37
C ASP A 102 -0.99 -14.00 -6.91
N THR A 103 -0.06 -13.25 -7.48
CA THR A 103 1.21 -13.79 -7.99
C THR A 103 2.09 -14.37 -6.88
N VAL A 104 2.02 -13.80 -5.67
CA VAL A 104 2.74 -14.35 -4.50
C VAL A 104 2.02 -15.57 -3.94
N ASP A 105 0.69 -15.54 -3.86
CA ASP A 105 -0.13 -16.64 -3.32
C ASP A 105 -0.03 -17.93 -4.19
N GLN A 106 0.05 -17.77 -5.51
CA GLN A 106 0.18 -18.90 -6.46
C GLN A 106 1.52 -19.65 -6.39
N SER A 107 2.50 -19.17 -5.62
CA SER A 107 3.84 -19.79 -5.54
C SER A 107 3.93 -21.07 -4.71
N GLY A 108 2.82 -21.52 -4.10
CA GLY A 108 2.66 -22.90 -3.63
C GLY A 108 3.13 -23.21 -2.20
N GLN A 109 3.60 -22.22 -1.43
CA GLN A 109 3.82 -22.36 0.01
C GLN A 109 2.90 -21.38 0.76
N ARG A 110 1.88 -21.96 1.41
CA ARG A 110 0.71 -21.25 1.95
C ARG A 110 1.09 -20.19 2.98
N MET A 111 0.59 -18.97 2.78
CA MET A 111 -0.30 -18.26 3.70
C MET A 111 -1.10 -17.22 2.89
N GLY A 112 -2.31 -17.59 2.47
CA GLY A 112 -3.15 -16.77 1.60
C GLY A 112 -3.55 -15.43 2.22
N ARG A 113 -4.15 -14.56 1.40
CA ARG A 113 -4.64 -13.20 1.74
C ARG A 113 -5.27 -13.04 3.14
N PRO A 114 -6.02 -14.00 3.73
CA PRO A 114 -6.56 -13.85 5.09
C PRO A 114 -5.51 -13.81 6.20
N SER A 115 -4.33 -14.39 5.97
CA SER A 115 -3.27 -14.53 6.98
C SER A 115 -2.51 -13.23 7.22
N ILE A 116 -2.56 -12.31 6.26
CA ILE A 116 -1.89 -11.00 6.37
C ILE A 116 -2.43 -10.17 7.53
N TYR A 117 -3.66 -10.43 7.96
CA TYR A 117 -4.29 -9.76 9.09
C TYR A 117 -3.78 -10.23 10.45
N SER A 118 -3.07 -11.37 10.50
CA SER A 118 -2.53 -11.91 11.75
C SER A 118 -1.24 -11.21 12.21
N GLN A 119 -0.66 -10.35 11.38
CA GLN A 119 0.59 -9.64 11.66
C GLN A 119 0.49 -8.18 11.22
N PRO A 120 1.33 -7.29 11.76
CA PRO A 120 1.43 -5.93 11.26
C PRO A 120 1.74 -5.89 9.76
N ILE A 121 1.12 -4.93 9.08
CA ILE A 121 1.29 -4.66 7.65
C ILE A 121 2.02 -3.33 7.51
N ASN A 122 3.13 -3.35 6.79
CA ASN A 122 3.91 -2.17 6.47
C ASN A 122 3.67 -1.80 5.02
N ILE A 123 3.08 -0.63 4.78
CA ILE A 123 2.91 -0.06 3.44
C ILE A 123 3.90 1.10 3.26
N GLU A 124 4.64 1.05 2.15
CA GLU A 124 5.50 2.14 1.71
C GLU A 124 5.08 2.61 0.33
N VAL A 125 4.94 3.92 0.17
CA VAL A 125 4.66 4.54 -1.11
C VAL A 125 5.79 5.51 -1.43
N HIS A 126 6.52 5.18 -2.49
CA HIS A 126 7.66 5.96 -2.97
C HIS A 126 7.20 6.77 -4.17
N PHE A 127 7.20 8.09 -4.01
CA PHE A 127 6.90 9.05 -5.06
C PHE A 127 8.18 9.58 -5.66
N CYS A 128 8.27 9.51 -6.98
CA CYS A 128 9.41 10.06 -7.71
C CYS A 128 8.90 10.98 -8.83
N ASN A 129 9.51 12.16 -8.89
CA ASN A 129 9.57 12.89 -10.13
C ASN A 129 10.75 12.38 -10.93
N ILE A 130 10.47 11.49 -11.87
CA ILE A 130 11.43 11.25 -12.96
C ILE A 130 11.53 12.57 -13.70
N PHE A 131 12.50 13.38 -13.30
CA PHE A 131 13.02 14.41 -14.17
C PHE A 131 13.24 13.72 -15.51
N LYS A 132 12.70 14.31 -16.58
CA LYS A 132 13.32 14.16 -17.89
C LYS A 132 14.81 14.46 -17.67
N PHE A 133 15.63 13.43 -17.51
CA PHE A 133 17.04 13.55 -17.84
C PHE A 133 16.98 13.92 -19.32
N LYS A 134 17.10 15.23 -19.60
CA LYS A 134 17.40 15.66 -20.95
C LYS A 134 18.77 15.04 -21.23
N SER A 135 18.76 13.99 -22.05
CA SER A 135 19.90 13.64 -22.89
C SER A 135 20.29 14.85 -23.72
#